data_AF-A0A1I1WJ21-F1
#
_entry.id   AF-A0A1I1WJ21-F1
#
_cell.length_a   1.000
_cell.length_b   1.000
_cell.length_c   1.000
_cell.angle_alpha   90.00
_cell.angle_beta   90.00
_cell.angle_gamma   90.00
#
_symmetry.space_group_name_H-M   'P 1'
#
loop_
_entity.id
_entity.type
_entity.pdbx_description
1 polymer ?
#
loop_
_entity_poly.entity_id
_entity_poly.type
_entity_poly.pdbx_seq_one_letter_code
_entity_poly.pdbx_strand_id
1 'polypeptide(L)'
;MPTRPRFSESEILEQYRISLDNAQNQSEIASALAELGYDAETIAQGKALYNKARDAFDANKTEDDETAETYKRWFDLKENLANRYSLDRKKAKVIFRKDEVTKEKLGVTGILPKAYVNWLETVKKFYSVALSDTDIQAKLARLKITPEHLDETNQLITEVEAARSDYLREVGESQNATKVKDSALAELDDWMRDFYAVAKIALDDKPQLLEALGKFVRS
;
A
#
# COMPACT_ATOMS: atom_id res chain seq x y z
N MET A 1 -2.99 -18.64 -17.18
CA MET A 1 -2.61 -17.28 -16.75
C MET A 1 -3.67 -16.34 -17.29
N PRO A 2 -4.26 -15.44 -16.49
CA PRO A 2 -5.19 -14.47 -17.05
C PRO A 2 -4.40 -13.56 -17.99
N THR A 3 -4.88 -13.43 -19.22
CA THR A 3 -4.32 -12.51 -20.21
C THR A 3 -4.29 -11.10 -19.63
N ARG A 4 -3.13 -10.45 -19.63
CA ARG A 4 -3.02 -9.03 -19.23
C ARG A 4 -4.09 -8.23 -19.98
N PRO A 5 -4.89 -7.41 -19.30
CA PRO A 5 -5.84 -6.55 -20.00
C PRO A 5 -5.09 -5.68 -21.00
N ARG A 6 -5.69 -5.49 -22.18
CA ARG A 6 -5.08 -4.77 -23.31
C ARG A 6 -4.83 -3.28 -22.99
N PHE A 7 -5.46 -2.77 -21.93
CA PHE A 7 -5.39 -1.40 -21.42
C PHE A 7 -5.24 -1.41 -19.89
N SER A 8 -4.58 -0.38 -19.36
CA SER A 8 -4.50 -0.05 -17.93
C SER A 8 -5.83 0.51 -17.41
N GLU A 9 -6.05 0.44 -16.09
CA GLU A 9 -7.23 1.04 -15.43
C GLU A 9 -7.39 2.53 -15.78
N SER A 10 -6.28 3.27 -15.85
CA SER A 10 -6.29 4.68 -16.26
C SER A 10 -6.70 4.89 -17.72
N GLU A 11 -6.26 4.01 -18.63
CA GLU A 11 -6.66 4.07 -20.05
C GLU A 11 -8.14 3.73 -20.22
N ILE A 12 -8.65 2.76 -19.46
CA ILE A 12 -10.07 2.37 -19.45
C ILE A 12 -10.93 3.52 -18.94
N LEU A 13 -10.55 4.13 -17.80
CA LEU A 13 -11.27 5.29 -17.27
C LEU A 13 -11.26 6.46 -18.26
N GLU A 14 -10.13 6.76 -18.92
CA GLU A 14 -10.11 7.84 -19.91
C GLU A 14 -10.99 7.53 -21.13
N GLN A 15 -10.99 6.29 -21.60
CA GLN A 15 -11.88 5.87 -22.68
C GLN A 15 -13.35 6.07 -22.30
N TYR A 16 -13.77 5.60 -21.13
CA TYR A 16 -15.17 5.73 -20.67
C TYR A 16 -15.58 7.19 -20.45
N ARG A 17 -14.66 8.02 -19.94
CA ARG A 17 -14.89 9.47 -19.80
C ARG A 17 -15.24 10.10 -21.14
N ILE A 18 -14.44 9.81 -22.18
CA ILE A 18 -14.67 10.32 -23.53
C ILE A 18 -16.01 9.84 -24.08
N SER A 19 -16.34 8.56 -23.91
CA SER A 19 -17.62 7.99 -24.36
C SER A 19 -18.82 8.70 -23.74
N LEU A 20 -18.81 8.85 -22.41
CA LEU A 20 -19.89 9.48 -21.67
C LEU A 20 -19.99 10.98 -21.96
N ASP A 21 -18.87 11.66 -22.14
CA ASP A 21 -18.85 13.08 -22.52
C ASP A 21 -19.42 13.28 -23.92
N ASN A 22 -19.06 12.44 -24.89
CA ASN A 22 -19.57 12.55 -26.25
C ASN A 22 -21.05 12.15 -26.35
N ALA A 23 -21.47 11.13 -25.60
CA ALA A 23 -22.87 10.73 -25.50
C ALA A 23 -23.76 11.84 -24.94
N GLN A 24 -23.24 12.66 -24.03
CA GLN A 24 -23.97 13.79 -23.45
C GLN A 24 -23.93 15.04 -24.35
N ASN A 25 -22.77 15.37 -24.93
CA ASN A 25 -22.53 16.68 -25.52
C ASN A 25 -22.72 16.72 -27.04
N GLN A 26 -22.73 15.57 -27.72
CA GLN A 26 -22.96 15.52 -29.16
C GLN A 26 -24.42 15.21 -29.46
N SER A 27 -25.18 16.23 -29.88
CA SER A 27 -26.64 16.16 -30.05
C SER A 27 -27.11 15.01 -30.95
N GLU A 28 -26.36 14.70 -32.02
CA GLU A 28 -26.68 13.58 -32.92
C GLU A 28 -26.54 12.21 -32.25
N ILE A 29 -25.53 12.04 -31.39
CA ILE A 29 -25.34 10.81 -30.61
C ILE A 29 -26.40 10.73 -29.51
N ALA A 30 -26.59 11.81 -28.76
CA ALA A 30 -27.57 11.87 -27.68
C ALA A 30 -28.99 11.54 -28.17
N SER A 31 -29.38 12.08 -29.32
CA SER A 31 -30.70 11.81 -29.91
C SER A 31 -30.86 10.33 -30.30
N ALA A 32 -29.86 9.75 -30.95
CA ALA A 32 -29.89 8.34 -31.37
C ALA A 32 -29.92 7.37 -30.17
N LEU A 33 -29.16 7.68 -29.11
CA LEU A 33 -29.15 6.89 -27.87
C LEU A 33 -30.48 6.99 -27.11
N ALA A 34 -31.09 8.18 -27.07
CA ALA A 34 -32.38 8.40 -26.40
C ALA A 34 -33.51 7.57 -27.03
N GLU A 35 -33.49 7.36 -28.35
CA GLU A 35 -34.45 6.47 -29.04
C GLU A 35 -34.41 5.01 -28.54
N LEU A 36 -33.27 4.58 -27.97
CA LEU A 36 -33.06 3.25 -27.41
C LEU A 36 -33.01 3.23 -25.87
N GLY A 37 -33.49 4.29 -25.20
CA GLY A 37 -33.60 4.36 -23.74
C GLY A 37 -32.35 4.85 -23.00
N TYR A 38 -31.32 5.30 -23.73
CA TYR A 38 -30.14 5.95 -23.16
C TYR A 38 -30.27 7.47 -23.27
N ASP A 39 -31.27 8.01 -22.57
CA ASP A 39 -31.51 9.45 -22.49
C ASP A 39 -30.53 10.15 -21.52
N ALA A 40 -30.71 11.45 -21.33
CA ALA A 40 -29.85 12.25 -20.47
C ALA A 40 -29.80 11.74 -19.01
N GLU A 41 -30.88 11.13 -18.51
CA GLU A 41 -30.93 10.59 -17.15
C GLU A 41 -30.10 9.31 -17.07
N THR A 42 -30.27 8.39 -18.02
CA THR A 42 -29.47 7.15 -18.11
C THR A 42 -27.98 7.47 -18.28
N ILE A 43 -27.61 8.43 -19.12
CA ILE A 43 -26.20 8.86 -19.27
C ILE A 43 -25.66 9.48 -17.98
N ALA A 44 -26.48 10.23 -17.24
CA ALA A 44 -26.08 10.77 -15.94
C ALA A 44 -25.81 9.66 -14.91
N GLN A 45 -26.54 8.54 -14.95
CA GLN A 45 -26.26 7.36 -14.11
C GLN A 45 -24.88 6.77 -14.44
N GLY A 46 -24.56 6.59 -15.72
CA GLY A 46 -23.23 6.13 -16.16
C GLY A 46 -22.10 7.07 -15.71
N LYS A 47 -22.33 8.38 -15.76
CA LYS A 47 -21.39 9.38 -15.22
C LYS A 47 -21.22 9.31 -13.71
N ALA A 48 -22.28 9.02 -12.96
CA ALA A 48 -22.19 8.82 -11.52
C ALA A 48 -21.33 7.58 -11.19
N LEU A 49 -21.52 6.48 -11.92
CA LEU A 49 -20.67 5.29 -11.82
C LEU A 49 -19.21 5.59 -12.18
N TYR A 50 -19.00 6.37 -13.25
CA TYR A 50 -17.67 6.82 -13.66
C TYR A 50 -16.97 7.59 -12.54
N ASN A 51 -17.63 8.60 -11.96
CA ASN A 51 -17.06 9.41 -10.89
C ASN A 51 -16.74 8.55 -9.65
N LYS A 52 -17.65 7.64 -9.26
CA LYS A 52 -17.41 6.70 -8.16
C LYS A 52 -16.17 5.83 -8.40
N ALA A 53 -16.02 5.28 -9.61
CA ALA A 53 -14.87 4.47 -9.96
C ALA A 53 -13.57 5.29 -10.02
N ARG A 54 -13.66 6.54 -10.50
CA ARG A 54 -12.53 7.47 -10.54
C ARG A 54 -12.06 7.84 -9.14
N ASP A 55 -12.97 8.20 -8.25
CA ASP A 55 -12.67 8.53 -6.85
C ASP A 55 -12.04 7.34 -6.13
N ALA A 56 -12.57 6.12 -6.35
CA ALA A 56 -12.02 4.90 -5.78
C ALA A 56 -10.63 4.56 -6.33
N PHE A 57 -10.38 4.81 -7.62
CA PHE A 57 -9.06 4.66 -8.24
C PHE A 57 -8.05 5.65 -7.66
N ASP A 58 -8.42 6.93 -7.56
CA ASP A 58 -7.54 7.97 -7.02
C ASP A 58 -7.24 7.72 -5.53
N ALA A 59 -8.24 7.32 -4.73
CA ALA A 59 -8.03 6.91 -3.33
C ALA A 59 -7.08 5.71 -3.22
N ASN A 60 -7.24 4.68 -4.06
CA ASN A 60 -6.32 3.54 -4.06
C ASN A 60 -4.87 3.96 -4.37
N LYS A 61 -4.65 4.98 -5.21
CA LYS A 61 -3.31 5.50 -5.47
C LYS A 61 -2.70 6.18 -4.26
N THR A 62 -3.47 6.99 -3.54
CA THR A 62 -3.02 7.61 -2.29
C THR A 62 -2.60 6.54 -1.27
N GLU A 63 -3.44 5.53 -1.08
CA GLU A 63 -3.19 4.44 -0.12
C GLU A 63 -1.95 3.60 -0.47
N ASP A 64 -1.69 3.38 -1.77
CA ASP A 64 -0.47 2.71 -2.24
C ASP A 64 0.79 3.53 -1.90
N ASP A 65 0.73 4.86 -2.07
CA ASP A 65 1.82 5.78 -1.74
C ASP A 65 2.06 5.83 -0.22
N GLU A 66 1.01 5.96 0.60
CA GLU A 66 1.08 5.98 2.06
C GLU A 66 1.64 4.67 2.63
N THR A 67 1.23 3.53 2.06
CA THR A 67 1.79 2.21 2.41
C THR A 67 3.28 2.13 2.08
N ALA A 68 3.72 2.69 0.95
CA ALA A 68 5.12 2.69 0.56
C ALA A 68 5.97 3.57 1.49
N GLU A 69 5.47 4.74 1.88
CA GLU A 69 6.14 5.65 2.80
C GLU A 69 6.29 5.05 4.21
N THR A 70 5.22 4.47 4.75
CA THR A 70 5.24 3.85 6.09
C THR A 70 6.11 2.60 6.11
N TYR A 71 6.10 1.78 5.04
CA TYR A 71 7.02 0.66 4.88
C TYR A 71 8.48 1.13 4.94
N LYS A 72 8.82 2.16 4.15
CA LYS A 72 10.19 2.69 4.10
C LYS A 72 10.62 3.18 5.49
N ARG A 73 9.78 3.95 6.17
CA ARG A 73 10.06 4.44 7.52
C ARG A 73 10.31 3.31 8.51
N TRP A 74 9.43 2.30 8.54
CA TRP A 74 9.60 1.14 9.41
C TRP A 74 10.89 0.37 9.08
N PHE A 75 11.18 0.17 7.80
CA PHE A 75 12.37 -0.54 7.34
C PHE A 75 13.66 0.17 7.78
N ASP A 76 13.76 1.48 7.57
CA ASP A 76 14.93 2.29 7.93
C ASP A 76 15.19 2.28 9.45
N LEU A 77 14.14 2.45 10.26
CA LEU A 77 14.24 2.38 11.73
C LEU A 77 14.68 0.99 12.19
N LYS A 78 14.10 -0.06 11.60
CA LYS A 78 14.46 -1.45 11.92
C LYS A 78 15.91 -1.75 11.54
N GLU A 79 16.38 -1.28 10.39
CA GLU A 79 17.76 -1.46 9.94
C GLU A 79 18.75 -0.74 10.88
N ASN A 80 18.43 0.50 11.26
CA ASN A 80 19.20 1.25 12.25
C ASN A 80 19.30 0.46 13.57
N LEU A 81 18.17 0.01 14.11
CA LEU A 81 18.13 -0.79 15.34
C LEU A 81 18.92 -2.10 15.21
N ALA A 82 18.81 -2.79 14.08
CA ALA A 82 19.55 -4.02 13.82
C ALA A 82 21.07 -3.80 13.78
N ASN A 83 21.51 -2.70 13.15
CA ASN A 83 22.92 -2.34 13.10
C ASN A 83 23.46 -1.98 14.49
N ARG A 84 22.71 -1.19 15.27
CA ARG A 84 23.06 -0.80 16.65
C ARG A 84 23.17 -2.03 17.55
N TYR A 85 22.13 -2.87 17.55
CA TYR A 85 22.10 -4.10 18.34
C TYR A 85 23.18 -5.10 17.92
N SER A 86 23.47 -5.26 16.63
CA SER A 86 24.53 -6.16 16.14
C SER A 86 25.90 -5.77 16.71
N LEU A 87 26.19 -4.47 16.76
CA LEU A 87 27.43 -3.96 17.35
C LEU A 87 27.44 -4.14 18.88
N ASP A 88 26.34 -3.80 19.55
CA ASP A 88 26.24 -3.90 21.01
C ASP A 88 26.32 -5.34 21.49
N ARG A 89 25.68 -6.26 20.77
CA ARG A 89 25.78 -7.70 21.03
C ARG A 89 27.21 -8.20 20.91
N LYS A 90 27.98 -7.74 19.90
CA LYS A 90 29.41 -8.09 19.77
C LYS A 90 30.23 -7.56 20.95
N LYS A 91 30.02 -6.31 21.35
CA LYS A 91 30.68 -5.69 22.50
C LYS A 91 30.35 -6.44 23.80
N ALA A 92 29.08 -6.73 24.05
CA ALA A 92 28.64 -7.49 25.22
C ALA A 92 29.28 -8.88 25.28
N LYS A 93 29.34 -9.60 24.15
CA LYS A 93 30.05 -10.90 24.08
C LYS A 93 31.53 -10.80 24.45
N VAL A 94 32.20 -9.71 24.09
CA VAL A 94 33.61 -9.48 24.44
C VAL A 94 33.76 -9.17 25.94
N ILE A 95 32.91 -8.30 26.48
CA ILE A 95 32.92 -7.88 27.89
C ILE A 95 32.66 -9.08 28.81
N PHE A 96 31.64 -9.88 28.49
CA PHE A 96 31.20 -11.03 29.28
C PHE A 96 31.77 -12.36 28.76
N ARG A 97 32.92 -12.33 28.07
CA ARG A 97 33.50 -13.55 27.45
C ARG A 97 33.72 -14.71 28.43
N LYS A 98 34.00 -14.42 29.70
CA LYS A 98 34.23 -15.39 30.79
C LYS A 98 33.02 -15.54 31.73
N ASP A 99 31.91 -14.86 31.43
CA ASP A 99 30.73 -14.78 32.29
C ASP A 99 29.52 -15.28 31.50
N GLU A 100 29.36 -16.60 31.46
CA GLU A 100 28.29 -17.25 30.70
C GLU A 100 26.90 -16.90 31.23
N VAL A 101 26.78 -16.78 32.55
CA VAL A 101 25.51 -16.46 33.22
C VAL A 101 25.02 -15.09 32.76
N THR A 102 25.89 -14.08 32.72
CA THR A 102 25.49 -12.74 32.25
C THR A 102 25.21 -12.71 30.75
N LYS A 103 25.92 -13.50 29.93
CA LYS A 103 25.60 -13.61 28.49
C LYS A 103 24.21 -14.20 28.25
N GLU A 104 23.84 -15.24 29.00
CA GLU A 104 22.52 -15.86 28.91
C GLU A 104 21.42 -14.92 29.45
N LYS A 105 21.69 -14.23 30.56
CA LYS A 105 20.81 -13.20 31.12
C LYS A 105 20.53 -12.09 30.10
N LEU A 106 21.55 -11.63 29.37
CA LEU A 106 21.44 -10.63 28.30
C LEU A 106 20.86 -11.17 26.99
N GLY A 107 20.64 -12.48 26.86
CA GLY A 107 20.15 -13.09 25.62
C GLY A 107 21.12 -12.96 24.44
N VAL A 108 22.43 -12.83 24.70
CA VAL A 108 23.45 -12.69 23.65
C VAL A 108 24.08 -14.03 23.26
N THR A 109 23.68 -15.14 23.88
CA THR A 109 24.09 -16.49 23.50
C THR A 109 23.40 -16.92 22.18
N GLY A 110 23.87 -18.00 21.57
CA GLY A 110 23.22 -18.62 20.40
C GLY A 110 23.18 -17.81 19.10
N ILE A 111 22.26 -18.22 18.22
CA ILE A 111 21.99 -17.62 16.90
C ILE A 111 20.91 -16.55 17.07
N LEU A 112 21.11 -15.39 16.43
CA LEU A 112 20.10 -14.33 16.43
C LEU A 112 18.91 -14.76 15.53
N PRO A 113 17.66 -14.76 16.02
CA PRO A 113 16.50 -15.11 15.19
C PRO A 113 16.36 -14.18 13.99
N LYS A 114 15.90 -14.72 12.85
CA LYS A 114 15.61 -13.94 11.63
C LYS A 114 14.19 -13.39 11.60
N ALA A 115 13.24 -14.11 12.21
CA ALA A 115 11.84 -13.70 12.26
C ALA A 115 11.70 -12.43 13.11
N TYR A 116 10.98 -11.42 12.59
CA TYR A 116 10.91 -10.09 13.21
C TYR A 116 10.54 -10.14 14.70
N VAL A 117 9.49 -10.89 15.06
CA VAL A 117 8.99 -10.94 16.44
C VAL A 117 10.05 -11.50 17.39
N ASN A 118 10.59 -12.69 17.07
CA ASN A 118 11.62 -13.33 17.90
C ASN A 118 12.93 -12.54 17.94
N TRP A 119 13.24 -11.83 16.85
CA TRP A 119 14.38 -10.91 16.80
C TRP A 119 14.16 -9.73 17.75
N LEU A 120 13.01 -9.06 17.67
CA LEU A 120 12.70 -7.90 18.50
C LEU A 120 12.65 -8.26 19.99
N GLU A 121 12.08 -9.41 20.35
CA GLU A 121 12.08 -9.90 21.74
C GLU A 121 13.50 -10.13 22.27
N THR A 122 14.39 -10.66 21.44
CA THR A 122 15.81 -10.80 21.79
C THR A 122 16.48 -9.44 22.02
N VAL A 123 16.17 -8.44 21.17
CA VAL A 123 16.67 -7.08 21.29
C VAL A 123 16.14 -6.42 22.57
N LYS A 124 14.83 -6.47 22.81
CA LYS A 124 14.17 -5.94 24.01
C LYS A 124 14.72 -6.55 25.30
N LYS A 125 14.92 -7.87 25.33
CA LYS A 125 15.55 -8.56 26.47
C LYS A 125 16.93 -7.98 26.78
N PHE A 126 17.77 -7.75 25.77
CA PHE A 126 19.10 -7.19 25.98
C PHE A 126 19.05 -5.81 26.65
N TYR A 127 18.28 -4.87 26.07
CA TYR A 127 18.24 -3.49 26.57
C TYR A 127 17.50 -3.38 27.90
N SER A 128 16.41 -4.12 28.12
CA SER A 128 15.71 -4.14 29.42
C SER A 128 16.59 -4.68 30.55
N VAL A 129 17.30 -5.79 30.33
CA VAL A 129 18.23 -6.34 31.32
C VAL A 129 19.37 -5.38 31.58
N ALA A 130 19.97 -4.81 30.53
CA ALA A 130 21.06 -3.85 30.66
C ALA A 130 20.62 -2.58 31.41
N LEU A 131 19.41 -2.08 31.18
CA LEU A 131 18.88 -0.91 31.91
C LEU A 131 18.54 -1.21 33.37
N SER A 132 18.19 -2.45 33.70
CA SER A 132 17.78 -2.85 35.05
C SER A 132 18.93 -3.18 36.02
N ASP A 133 20.16 -3.34 35.53
CA ASP A 133 21.28 -3.92 36.29
C ASP A 133 22.52 -3.01 36.21
N THR A 134 22.79 -2.27 37.29
CA THR A 134 23.88 -1.29 37.36
C THR A 134 25.27 -1.91 37.19
N ASP A 135 25.47 -3.17 37.61
CA ASP A 135 26.74 -3.87 37.44
C ASP A 135 26.98 -4.23 35.97
N ILE A 136 25.92 -4.64 35.27
CA ILE A 136 25.95 -4.86 33.82
C ILE A 136 26.24 -3.53 33.10
N GLN A 137 25.55 -2.44 33.45
CA GLN A 137 25.78 -1.11 32.86
C GLN A 137 27.24 -0.67 33.01
N ALA A 138 27.79 -0.75 34.22
CA ALA A 138 29.16 -0.35 34.50
C ALA A 138 30.17 -1.15 33.64
N LYS A 139 29.91 -2.45 33.44
CA LYS A 139 30.73 -3.29 32.55
C LYS A 139 30.55 -2.93 31.08
N LEU A 140 29.31 -2.72 30.62
CA LEU A 140 28.96 -2.34 29.24
C LEU A 140 29.56 -0.99 28.82
N ALA A 141 29.62 -0.03 29.75
CA ALA A 141 30.21 1.29 29.54
C ALA A 141 31.67 1.24 29.07
N ARG A 142 32.42 0.19 29.44
CA ARG A 142 33.82 -0.01 29.01
C ARG A 142 34.01 -0.07 27.49
N LEU A 143 32.98 -0.47 26.74
CA LEU A 143 32.97 -0.44 25.27
C LEU A 143 31.95 0.56 24.70
N LYS A 144 31.75 1.68 25.41
CA LYS A 144 30.88 2.79 24.98
C LYS A 144 29.41 2.39 24.79
N ILE A 145 28.90 1.47 25.60
CA ILE A 145 27.46 1.26 25.76
C ILE A 145 27.11 1.91 27.09
N THR A 146 26.86 3.21 27.06
CA THR A 146 26.53 4.01 28.25
C THR A 146 25.04 3.89 28.59
N PRO A 147 24.60 4.30 29.79
CA PRO A 147 23.17 4.38 30.12
C PRO A 147 22.37 5.19 29.09
N GLU A 148 22.92 6.33 28.64
CA GLU A 148 22.28 7.18 27.63
C GLU A 148 22.10 6.44 26.30
N HIS A 149 23.12 5.70 25.85
CA HIS A 149 23.02 4.89 24.63
C HIS A 149 21.99 3.76 24.77
N LEU A 150 21.85 3.16 25.96
CA LEU A 150 20.83 2.15 26.24
C LEU A 150 19.42 2.75 26.18
N ASP A 151 19.21 3.91 26.80
CA ASP A 151 17.93 4.62 26.79
C ASP A 151 17.54 5.09 25.39
N GLU A 152 18.46 5.69 24.64
CA GLU A 152 18.26 6.07 23.23
C GLU A 152 17.87 4.86 22.37
N THR A 153 18.50 3.70 22.60
CA THR A 153 18.18 2.50 21.82
C THR A 153 16.84 1.90 22.25
N ASN A 154 16.48 2.01 23.53
CA ASN A 154 15.18 1.60 24.02
C ASN A 154 14.04 2.49 23.49
N GLN A 155 14.30 3.79 23.30
CA GLN A 155 13.40 4.69 22.57
C GLN A 155 13.27 4.28 21.10
N LEU A 156 14.38 3.98 20.41
CA LEU A 156 14.36 3.48 19.03
C LEU A 156 13.56 2.17 18.87
N ILE A 157 13.59 1.26 19.86
CA ILE A 157 12.73 0.07 19.88
C ILE A 157 11.26 0.46 19.85
N THR A 158 10.87 1.43 20.68
CA THR A 158 9.48 1.91 20.76
C THR A 158 9.06 2.56 19.44
N GLU A 159 9.95 3.34 18.81
CA GLU A 159 9.72 3.92 17.48
C GLU A 159 9.55 2.87 16.39
N VAL A 160 10.34 1.78 16.42
CA VAL A 160 10.21 0.66 15.49
C VAL A 160 8.87 -0.06 15.65
N GLU A 161 8.39 -0.23 16.89
CA GLU A 161 7.09 -0.84 17.20
C GLU A 161 5.93 0.04 16.71
N ALA A 162 6.01 1.35 16.94
CA ALA A 162 5.04 2.32 16.45
C ALA A 162 5.00 2.34 14.92
N ALA A 163 6.15 2.51 14.25
CA ALA A 163 6.25 2.53 12.79
C ALA A 163 5.76 1.22 12.15
N ARG A 164 5.96 0.06 12.81
CA ARG A 164 5.40 -1.21 12.33
C ARG A 164 3.88 -1.24 12.42
N SER A 165 3.33 -0.71 13.51
CA SER A 165 1.89 -0.67 13.72
C SER A 165 1.22 0.22 12.68
N ASP A 166 1.82 1.38 12.39
CA ASP A 166 1.38 2.28 11.32
C ASP A 166 1.44 1.58 9.95
N TYR A 167 2.58 0.97 9.60
CA TYR A 167 2.70 0.23 8.33
C TYR A 167 1.65 -0.87 8.18
N LEU A 168 1.36 -1.64 9.24
CA LEU A 168 0.34 -2.69 9.18
C LEU A 168 -1.09 -2.14 9.06
N ARG A 169 -1.36 -0.95 9.59
CA ARG A 169 -2.62 -0.23 9.41
C ARG A 169 -2.79 0.17 7.94
N GLU A 170 -1.80 0.85 7.37
CA GLU A 170 -1.82 1.28 5.95
C GLU A 170 -1.98 0.08 5.00
N VAL A 171 -1.31 -1.04 5.26
CA VAL A 171 -1.51 -2.29 4.49
C VAL A 171 -2.97 -2.75 4.52
N GLY A 172 -3.65 -2.60 5.65
CA GLY A 172 -5.07 -2.92 5.76
C GLY A 172 -5.95 -1.96 4.97
N GLU A 173 -5.65 -0.66 5.01
CA GLU A 173 -6.37 0.39 4.31
C GLU A 173 -6.19 0.27 2.78
N SER A 174 -4.97 0.06 2.28
CA SER A 174 -4.67 -0.24 0.88
C SER A 174 -5.38 -1.51 0.37
N GLN A 175 -5.46 -2.58 1.18
CA GLN A 175 -6.23 -3.78 0.82
C GLN A 175 -7.73 -3.50 0.69
N ASN A 176 -8.28 -2.65 1.55
CA ASN A 176 -9.67 -2.25 1.46
C ASN A 176 -9.91 -1.36 0.24
N ALA A 177 -9.04 -0.38 0.00
CA ALA A 177 -9.10 0.51 -1.17
C ALA A 177 -9.03 -0.27 -2.48
N THR A 178 -8.18 -1.30 -2.56
CA THR A 178 -8.11 -2.21 -3.71
C THR A 178 -9.47 -2.88 -3.97
N LYS A 179 -10.12 -3.42 -2.94
CA LYS A 179 -11.45 -4.06 -3.07
C LYS A 179 -12.53 -3.06 -3.51
N VAL A 180 -12.53 -1.86 -2.92
CA VAL A 180 -13.49 -0.80 -3.26
C VAL A 180 -13.33 -0.36 -4.71
N LYS A 181 -12.08 -0.13 -5.15
CA LYS A 181 -11.75 0.21 -6.53
C LYS A 181 -12.17 -0.89 -7.50
N ASP A 182 -11.78 -2.14 -7.25
CA ASP A 182 -12.10 -3.26 -8.13
C ASP A 182 -13.62 -3.44 -8.29
N SER A 183 -14.38 -3.28 -7.20
CA SER A 183 -15.83 -3.32 -7.23
C SER A 183 -16.44 -2.17 -8.05
N ALA A 184 -15.93 -0.94 -7.89
CA ALA A 184 -16.44 0.21 -8.62
C ALA A 184 -16.10 0.15 -10.11
N LEU A 185 -14.91 -0.32 -10.46
CA LEU A 185 -14.51 -0.55 -11.86
C LEU A 185 -15.34 -1.66 -12.51
N ALA A 186 -15.65 -2.74 -11.78
CA ALA A 186 -16.49 -3.82 -12.30
C ALA A 186 -17.93 -3.35 -12.57
N GLU A 187 -18.50 -2.56 -11.65
CA GLU A 187 -19.83 -1.96 -11.82
C GLU A 187 -19.88 -1.01 -13.02
N LEU A 188 -18.84 -0.18 -13.20
CA LEU A 188 -18.72 0.70 -14.36
C LEU A 188 -18.51 -0.07 -15.67
N ASP A 189 -17.66 -1.09 -15.70
CA ASP A 189 -17.41 -1.90 -16.89
C ASP A 189 -18.67 -2.64 -17.35
N ASP A 190 -19.46 -3.18 -16.41
CA ASP A 190 -20.74 -3.82 -16.72
C ASP A 190 -21.71 -2.84 -17.38
N TRP A 191 -21.89 -1.65 -16.78
CA TRP A 191 -22.74 -0.60 -17.35
C TRP A 191 -22.24 -0.12 -18.73
N MET A 192 -20.92 0.07 -18.89
CA MET A 192 -20.33 0.52 -20.14
C MET A 192 -20.45 -0.52 -21.26
N ARG A 193 -20.45 -1.82 -20.95
CA ARG A 193 -20.68 -2.88 -21.94
C ARG A 193 -22.08 -2.79 -22.53
N ASP A 194 -23.09 -2.60 -21.69
CA ASP A 194 -24.48 -2.44 -22.12
C ASP A 194 -24.65 -1.14 -22.92
N PHE A 195 -24.06 -0.04 -22.43
CA PHE A 195 -24.03 1.24 -23.13
C PHE A 195 -23.45 1.09 -24.55
N TYR A 196 -22.29 0.45 -24.70
CA TYR A 196 -21.68 0.26 -26.02
C TYR A 196 -22.48 -0.67 -26.92
N ALA A 197 -23.13 -1.70 -26.37
CA ALA A 197 -24.00 -2.58 -27.13
C ALA A 197 -25.18 -1.78 -27.73
N VAL A 198 -25.80 -0.92 -26.94
CA VAL A 198 -26.88 -0.04 -27.41
C VAL A 198 -26.38 1.03 -28.36
N ALA A 199 -25.26 1.67 -28.07
CA ALA A 199 -24.65 2.68 -28.94
C ALA A 199 -24.33 2.11 -30.33
N LYS A 200 -23.88 0.86 -30.40
CA LYS A 200 -23.63 0.17 -31.67
C LYS A 200 -24.91 -0.04 -32.49
N ILE A 201 -26.04 -0.27 -31.83
CA ILE A 201 -27.35 -0.40 -32.50
C ILE A 201 -27.87 0.98 -32.93
N ALA A 202 -27.80 1.98 -32.04
CA ALA A 202 -28.27 3.34 -32.29
C ALA A 202 -27.53 4.06 -33.43
N LEU A 203 -26.25 3.70 -33.66
CA LEU A 203 -25.36 4.35 -34.61
C LEU A 203 -24.92 3.42 -35.74
N ASP A 204 -25.66 2.35 -36.02
CA ASP A 204 -25.30 1.34 -37.04
C ASP A 204 -25.11 1.96 -38.44
N ASP A 205 -25.93 2.97 -38.77
CA ASP A 205 -25.85 3.74 -40.03
C ASP A 205 -24.87 4.94 -39.95
N LYS A 206 -24.30 5.22 -38.77
CA LYS A 206 -23.43 6.38 -38.48
C LYS A 206 -22.08 5.96 -37.88
N PRO A 207 -21.24 5.22 -38.62
CA PRO A 207 -20.00 4.64 -38.10
C PRO A 207 -19.00 5.68 -37.55
N GLN A 208 -18.94 6.87 -38.15
CA GLN A 208 -18.08 7.96 -37.67
C GLN A 208 -18.49 8.48 -36.28
N LEU A 209 -19.80 8.48 -35.98
CA LEU A 209 -20.30 8.85 -34.66
C LEU A 209 -20.02 7.76 -33.62
N LEU A 210 -20.06 6.49 -34.04
CA LEU A 210 -19.69 5.36 -33.19
C LEU A 210 -18.19 5.39 -32.83
N GLU A 211 -17.32 5.82 -33.75
CA GLU A 211 -15.89 6.01 -33.48
C GLU A 211 -15.63 7.10 -32.43
N ALA A 212 -16.44 8.17 -32.44
CA ALA A 212 -16.36 9.25 -31.46
C ALA A 212 -16.61 8.77 -30.03
N LEU A 213 -17.36 7.69 -29.83
CA LEU A 213 -17.59 7.09 -28.51
C LEU A 213 -16.39 6.29 -27.97
N GLY A 214 -15.23 6.32 -28.60
CA GLY A 214 -14.04 5.64 -28.10
C GLY A 214 -13.70 4.42 -28.94
N LYS A 215 -13.16 4.67 -30.14
CA LYS A 215 -12.40 3.78 -31.01
C LYS A 215 -12.89 2.32 -31.07
N PHE A 216 -14.09 2.12 -31.62
CA PHE A 216 -14.44 0.86 -32.30
C PHE A 216 -13.82 0.78 -33.71
N VAL A 217 -12.54 1.11 -33.85
CA VAL A 217 -11.83 0.82 -35.11
C VAL A 217 -11.10 -0.49 -34.92
N ARG A 218 -11.80 -1.59 -35.25
CA ARG A 218 -11.09 -2.76 -35.76
C ARG A 218 -10.37 -2.32 -37.03
N SER A 219 -9.06 -2.22 -36.95
CA SER A 219 -8.15 -2.42 -38.08
C SER A 219 -7.08 -3.39 -37.62
#